data_AF-A0A6L9IPM1-F1
#
_entry.id   AF-A0A6L9IPM1-F1
#
_cell.length_a   1.000
_cell.length_b   1.000
_cell.length_c   1.000
_cell.angle_alpha   90.00
_cell.angle_beta   90.00
_cell.angle_gamma   90.00
#
_symmetry.space_group_name_H-M   'P 1'
#
loop_
_entity.id
_entity.type
_entity.pdbx_description
1 polymer ?
#
loop_
_entity_poly.entity_id
_entity_poly.type
_entity_poly.pdbx_seq_one_letter_code
_entity_poly.pdbx_strand_id
1 'polypeptide(L)'
;VIMFNALSDDDLHTILRLMLRNEVSMGAERGLKLDFTEAAIGWMLDQNDEPEFGARPLRRIIRRSVREPLADFLLRANPPAGTDVSIGVAADKTQLAFTATVDGKEIKVGAN
;
A
#
# COMPACT_ATOMS: atom_id res chain seq x y z
N VAL A 1 2.98 34.52 11.16
CA VAL A 1 3.23 33.18 11.71
C VAL A 1 2.24 32.24 11.03
N ILE A 2 2.69 31.28 10.24
CA ILE A 2 1.82 30.25 9.65
C ILE A 2 1.67 29.18 10.74
N MET A 3 0.52 29.14 11.40
CA MET A 3 0.18 28.03 12.29
C MET A 3 -0.20 26.84 11.42
N PHE A 4 0.63 25.82 11.41
CA PHE A 4 0.23 24.50 10.93
C PHE A 4 -0.56 23.85 12.06
N ASN A 5 -1.84 23.56 11.82
CA ASN A 5 -2.59 22.68 12.71
C ASN A 5 -1.92 21.30 12.67
N ALA A 6 -1.86 20.63 13.82
CA ALA A 6 -1.53 19.21 13.85
C ALA A 6 -2.50 18.48 12.91
N LEU A 7 -1.98 17.64 12.01
CA LEU A 7 -2.81 16.86 11.10
C LEU A 7 -3.67 15.92 11.94
N SER A 8 -4.97 15.92 11.70
CA SER A 8 -5.87 14.92 12.30
C SER A 8 -5.66 13.55 11.65
N ASP A 9 -6.11 12.48 12.32
CA ASP A 9 -6.05 11.13 11.76
C ASP A 9 -6.81 11.03 10.42
N ASP A 10 -7.92 11.77 10.29
CA ASP A 10 -8.68 11.88 9.04
C ASP A 10 -7.88 12.56 7.91
N ASP A 11 -7.09 13.58 8.25
CA ASP A 11 -6.19 14.23 7.30
C ASP A 11 -5.08 13.28 6.85
N LEU A 12 -4.47 12.55 7.80
CA LEU A 12 -3.43 11.55 7.52
C LEU A 12 -3.98 10.43 6.64
N HIS A 13 -5.20 9.96 6.92
CA HIS A 13 -5.89 8.97 6.11
C HIS A 13 -6.14 9.47 4.68
N THR A 14 -6.58 10.71 4.52
CA THR A 14 -6.77 11.34 3.20
C THR A 14 -5.44 11.47 2.45
N ILE A 15 -4.39 11.93 3.13
CA ILE A 15 -3.05 12.06 2.55
C ILE A 15 -2.52 10.69 2.13
N LEU A 16 -2.66 9.67 2.98
CA LEU A 16 -2.24 8.30 2.67
C LEU A 16 -2.93 7.80 1.40
N ARG A 17 -4.24 7.98 1.25
CA ARG A 17 -4.96 7.62 0.02
C ARG A 17 -4.44 8.35 -1.21
N LEU A 18 -4.17 9.65 -1.09
CA LEU A 18 -3.59 10.42 -2.19
C LEU A 18 -2.21 9.90 -2.60
N MET A 19 -1.40 9.49 -1.63
CA MET A 19 -0.09 8.90 -1.90
C MET A 19 -0.20 7.53 -2.55
N LEU A 20 -1.13 6.68 -2.08
CA LEU A 20 -1.40 5.37 -2.66
C LEU A 20 -1.91 5.48 -4.10
N ARG A 21 -2.72 6.49 -4.43
CA ARG A 21 -3.14 6.74 -5.82
C ARG A 21 -1.97 6.90 -6.79
N ASN A 22 -0.87 7.52 -6.35
CA ASN A 22 0.32 7.63 -7.19
C ASN A 22 0.97 6.25 -7.41
N GLU A 23 1.03 5.40 -6.37
CA GLU A 23 1.53 4.03 -6.51
C GLU A 23 0.61 3.19 -7.42
N VAL A 24 -0.71 3.35 -7.34
CA VAL A 24 -1.68 2.72 -8.26
C VAL A 24 -1.40 3.14 -9.71
N SER A 25 -1.20 4.43 -9.95
CA SER A 25 -0.88 4.94 -11.30
C SER A 25 0.42 4.34 -11.84
N MET A 26 1.47 4.28 -11.01
CA MET A 26 2.75 3.67 -11.38
C MET A 26 2.63 2.16 -11.64
N GLY A 27 1.77 1.47 -10.89
CA GLY A 27 1.43 0.06 -11.14
C GLY A 27 0.71 -0.10 -12.48
N ALA A 28 -0.24 0.78 -12.79
CA ALA A 28 -1.03 0.74 -14.02
C ALA A 28 -0.16 0.94 -15.27
N GLU A 29 0.85 1.82 -15.20
CA GLU A 29 1.84 2.00 -16.27
C GLU A 29 2.63 0.71 -16.57
N ARG A 30 2.74 -0.19 -15.59
CA ARG A 30 3.38 -1.51 -15.72
C ARG A 30 2.38 -2.64 -16.01
N GLY A 31 1.12 -2.30 -16.27
CA GLY A 31 0.06 -3.27 -16.54
C GLY A 31 -0.50 -3.95 -15.30
N LEU A 32 -0.32 -3.38 -14.11
CA LEU A 32 -0.87 -3.90 -12.85
C LEU A 32 -1.98 -2.99 -12.35
N LYS A 33 -3.06 -3.56 -11.85
CA LYS A 33 -4.08 -2.81 -11.13
C LYS A 33 -3.90 -3.05 -9.65
N LEU A 34 -3.48 -2.03 -8.91
CA LEU A 34 -3.30 -2.14 -7.46
C LEU A 34 -4.59 -1.71 -6.77
N ASP A 35 -5.12 -2.56 -5.90
CA ASP A 35 -6.27 -2.26 -5.05
C ASP A 35 -5.84 -2.32 -3.58
N PHE A 36 -6.09 -1.26 -2.82
CA PHE A 36 -5.76 -1.19 -1.40
C PHE A 36 -7.04 -1.27 -0.59
N THR A 37 -7.14 -2.29 0.24
CA THR A 37 -8.27 -2.44 1.16
C THR A 37 -8.25 -1.38 2.26
N GLU A 38 -9.42 -1.06 2.81
CA GLU A 38 -9.56 -0.20 3.99
C GLU A 38 -8.71 -0.68 5.17
N ALA A 39 -8.62 -2.00 5.35
CA ALA A 39 -7.79 -2.60 6.39
C ALA A 39 -6.30 -2.30 6.19
N ALA A 40 -5.80 -2.34 4.96
CA ALA A 40 -4.40 -2.02 4.65
C ALA A 40 -4.09 -0.56 4.93
N ILE A 41 -5.02 0.35 4.61
CA ILE A 41 -4.90 1.78 4.89
C ILE A 41 -4.85 2.02 6.40
N GLY A 42 -5.80 1.43 7.15
CA GLY A 42 -5.81 1.51 8.62
C GLY A 42 -4.51 0.97 9.24
N TRP A 43 -4.06 -0.20 8.80
CA TRP A 43 -2.81 -0.77 9.29
C TRP A 43 -1.61 0.13 9.02
N MET A 44 -1.51 0.75 7.84
CA MET A 44 -0.42 1.69 7.53
C MET A 44 -0.46 2.97 8.38
N LEU A 45 -1.65 3.42 8.78
CA LEU A 45 -1.80 4.54 9.72
C LEU A 45 -1.43 4.12 11.15
N ASP A 46 -1.77 2.90 11.56
CA ASP A 46 -1.41 2.36 12.87
C ASP A 46 0.12 2.24 13.03
N GLN A 47 0.87 2.07 11.93
CA GLN A 47 2.34 2.11 11.92
C GLN A 47 2.92 3.53 12.05
N ASN A 48 2.10 4.58 12.03
CA ASN A 48 2.55 5.96 12.14
C ASN A 48 2.72 6.37 13.60
N ASP A 49 3.83 5.94 14.21
CA ASP A 49 4.17 6.22 15.62
C ASP A 49 4.52 7.71 15.89
N GLU A 50 4.73 8.49 14.84
CA GLU A 50 5.24 9.87 14.90
C GLU A 50 4.26 10.89 14.24
N PRO A 51 3.00 11.01 14.71
CA PRO A 51 1.98 11.88 14.10
C PRO A 51 2.37 13.37 14.15
N GLU A 52 3.18 13.78 15.11
CA GLU A 52 3.75 15.13 15.23
C GLU A 52 4.66 15.53 14.06
N PHE A 53 5.20 14.56 13.32
CA PHE A 53 5.98 14.78 12.09
C PHE A 53 5.11 14.78 10.82
N GLY A 54 3.79 14.66 10.98
CA GLY A 54 2.79 14.73 9.92
C GLY A 54 2.89 13.57 8.92
N ALA A 55 2.72 13.87 7.63
CA ALA A 55 2.73 12.84 6.58
C ALA A 55 4.13 12.33 6.17
N ARG A 56 5.20 12.83 6.79
CA ARG A 56 6.59 12.44 6.43
C ARG A 56 6.87 10.96 6.70
N PRO A 57 6.49 10.37 7.85
CA PRO A 57 6.69 8.95 8.11
C PRO A 57 5.84 8.06 7.18
N LEU A 58 4.66 8.52 6.75
CA LEU A 58 3.80 7.78 5.82
C LEU A 58 4.52 7.39 4.52
N ARG A 59 5.38 8.27 3.99
CA ARG A 59 6.20 7.96 2.80
C ARG A 59 7.10 6.75 3.04
N ARG A 60 7.69 6.66 4.23
CA ARG A 60 8.57 5.56 4.63
C ARG A 60 7.77 4.27 4.81
N ILE A 61 6.59 4.36 5.42
CA ILE A 61 5.68 3.23 5.63
C ILE A 61 5.23 2.64 4.29
N ILE A 62 4.75 3.47 3.35
CA ILE A 62 4.38 3.02 2.00
C ILE A 62 5.57 2.37 1.31
N ARG A 63 6.75 2.99 1.35
CA ARG A 63 7.94 2.44 0.69
C ARG A 63 8.27 1.03 1.21
N ARG A 64 8.32 0.85 2.52
CA ARG A 64 8.68 -0.44 3.15
C ARG A 64 7.59 -1.50 3.06
N SER A 65 6.34 -1.09 3.22
CA SER A 65 5.22 -2.04 3.35
C SER A 65 4.56 -2.35 2.01
N VAL A 66 4.64 -1.42 1.05
CA VAL A 66 4.03 -1.55 -0.28
C VAL A 66 5.09 -1.74 -1.35
N ARG A 67 5.99 -0.77 -1.51
CA ARG A 67 6.88 -0.73 -2.68
C ARG A 67 7.93 -1.85 -2.67
N GLU A 68 8.53 -2.14 -1.52
CA GLU A 68 9.50 -3.23 -1.36
C GLU A 68 8.86 -4.62 -1.64
N PRO A 69 7.75 -5.02 -0.98
CA PRO A 69 7.08 -6.29 -1.28
C PRO A 69 6.51 -6.37 -2.70
N LEU A 70 6.00 -5.26 -3.26
CA LEU A 70 5.49 -5.23 -4.62
C LEU A 70 6.62 -5.44 -5.64
N ALA A 71 7.80 -4.88 -5.40
CA ALA A 71 8.97 -5.13 -6.24
C ALA A 71 9.38 -6.61 -6.19
N ASP A 72 9.43 -7.21 -5.00
CA ASP A 72 9.73 -8.62 -4.81
C ASP A 72 8.69 -9.53 -5.47
N PHE A 73 7.40 -9.18 -5.38
CA PHE A 73 6.34 -9.87 -6.08
C PHE A 73 6.57 -9.86 -7.59
N LEU A 74 6.82 -8.67 -8.15
CA LEU A 74 7.02 -8.53 -9.59
C LEU A 74 8.21 -9.34 -10.09
N LEU A 75 9.29 -9.39 -9.30
CA LEU A 75 10.47 -10.18 -9.61
C LEU A 75 10.21 -11.70 -9.54
N ARG A 76 9.41 -12.16 -8.56
CA ARG A 76 9.17 -13.60 -8.34
C ARG A 76 8.07 -14.18 -9.21
N ALA A 77 6.96 -13.47 -9.35
CA ALA A 77 5.77 -14.00 -10.01
C ALA A 77 5.69 -13.63 -11.49
N ASN A 78 6.43 -12.60 -11.92
CA ASN A 78 6.41 -12.06 -13.28
C ASN A 78 4.99 -12.04 -13.90
N PRO A 79 4.01 -11.41 -13.22
CA PRO A 79 2.62 -11.47 -13.62
C PRO A 79 2.42 -10.82 -14.99
N PRO A 80 1.53 -11.36 -15.85
CA PRO A 80 1.22 -10.74 -17.13
C PRO A 80 0.52 -9.38 -16.95
N ALA A 81 0.56 -8.55 -17.99
CA ALA A 81 -0.20 -7.31 -18.01
C ALA A 81 -1.71 -7.58 -17.89
N GLY A 82 -2.41 -6.76 -17.12
CA GLY A 82 -3.82 -6.94 -16.76
C GLY A 82 -4.05 -7.57 -15.39
N THR A 83 -2.99 -7.87 -14.63
CA THR A 83 -3.10 -8.49 -13.30
C THR A 83 -3.67 -7.52 -12.26
N ASP A 84 -4.72 -7.95 -11.58
CA ASP A 84 -5.31 -7.25 -10.44
C ASP A 84 -4.62 -7.70 -9.15
N VAL A 85 -4.00 -6.78 -8.42
CA VAL A 85 -3.29 -7.04 -7.16
C VAL A 85 -4.06 -6.39 -6.02
N SER A 86 -4.73 -7.20 -5.21
CA SER A 86 -5.38 -6.76 -3.98
C SER A 86 -4.39 -6.79 -2.81
N ILE A 87 -4.35 -5.67 -2.08
CA ILE A 87 -3.41 -5.39 -1.00
C ILE A 87 -4.23 -5.29 0.29
N GLY A 88 -4.11 -6.34 1.10
CA GLY A 88 -4.77 -6.51 2.38
C GLY A 88 -3.79 -6.50 3.54
N VAL A 89 -4.30 -6.85 4.72
CA VAL A 89 -3.48 -7.12 5.91
C VAL A 89 -3.36 -8.62 6.08
N ALA A 90 -2.17 -9.11 6.41
CA ALA A 90 -1.94 -10.51 6.72
C ALA A 90 -2.75 -10.95 7.96
N ALA A 91 -3.03 -12.24 8.06
CA ALA A 91 -3.86 -12.79 9.15
C ALA A 91 -3.28 -12.52 10.56
N ASP A 92 -1.96 -12.40 10.65
CA ASP A 92 -1.22 -12.07 11.87
C ASP A 92 -1.12 -10.57 12.16
N LYS A 93 -1.63 -9.71 11.24
CA LYS A 93 -1.56 -8.25 11.29
C LYS A 93 -0.14 -7.68 11.39
N THR A 94 0.88 -8.45 11.02
CA THR A 94 2.28 -7.99 11.10
C THR A 94 2.75 -7.30 9.82
N GLN A 95 2.09 -7.59 8.69
CA GLN A 95 2.48 -7.12 7.37
C GLN A 95 1.29 -7.01 6.42
N LEU A 96 1.50 -6.37 5.28
CA LEU A 96 0.53 -6.37 4.18
C LEU A 96 0.59 -7.68 3.41
N ALA A 97 -0.58 -8.18 3.01
CA ALA A 97 -0.72 -9.38 2.18
C ALA A 97 -1.09 -8.98 0.74
N PHE A 98 -0.46 -9.63 -0.23
CA PHE A 98 -0.65 -9.34 -1.65
C PHE A 98 -1.33 -10.55 -2.32
N THR A 99 -2.45 -10.30 -2.97
CA THR A 99 -3.17 -11.35 -3.73
C THR A 99 -3.31 -10.87 -5.16
N ALA A 100 -2.67 -11.57 -6.09
CA ALA A 100 -2.77 -11.27 -7.50
C ALA A 100 -3.86 -12.12 -8.14
N THR A 101 -4.65 -11.54 -9.04
CA THR A 101 -5.68 -12.22 -9.82
C THR A 101 -5.41 -11.97 -11.29
N VAL A 102 -5.28 -13.05 -12.05
CA VAL A 102 -5.01 -13.02 -13.50
C VAL A 102 -6.11 -13.79 -14.19
N ASP A 103 -6.92 -13.14 -15.02
CA ASP A 103 -8.00 -13.78 -15.79
C ASP A 103 -8.91 -14.70 -14.94
N GLY A 104 -9.23 -14.27 -13.71
CA GLY A 104 -10.06 -15.02 -12.75
C GLY A 104 -9.34 -16.14 -11.99
N LYS A 105 -8.02 -16.30 -12.15
CA LYS A 105 -7.19 -17.19 -11.33
C LYS A 105 -6.43 -16.39 -10.27
N GLU A 106 -6.70 -16.68 -9.00
CA GLU A 106 -5.92 -16.15 -7.88
C GLU A 106 -4.54 -16.80 -7.81
N ILE A 107 -3.52 -15.98 -7.81
CA ILE A 107 -2.13 -16.29 -7.48
C ILE A 107 -1.87 -15.58 -6.14
N LYS A 108 -1.83 -16.34 -5.05
CA LYS A 108 -1.41 -15.78 -3.75
C LYS A 108 0.05 -15.41 -3.81
N VAL A 109 0.35 -14.20 -3.37
CA VAL A 109 1.69 -13.65 -3.40
C VAL A 109 2.15 -13.42 -1.99
N GLY A 110 3.02 -14.33 -1.53
CA GLY A 110 3.63 -14.27 -0.22
C GLY A 110 2.73 -14.87 0.86
N ALA A 111 3.27 -15.51 1.88
CA ALA A 111 4.61 -16.06 2.08
C ALA A 111 4.39 -17.30 2.95
N ASN A 112 5.32 -18.26 2.92
CA ASN A 112 5.41 -19.20 4.05
C ASN A 112 5.66 -18.42 5.34
#